data_AF-X1H2N3-F1
#
_entry.id   AF-X1H2N3-F1
#
_cell.length_a   1.000
_cell.length_b   1.000
_cell.length_c   1.000
_cell.angle_alpha   90.00
_cell.angle_beta   90.00
_cell.angle_gamma   90.00
#
_symmetry.space_group_name_H-M   'P 1'
#
loop_
_entity.id
_entity.type
_entity.pdbx_description
1 polymer ?
#
loop_
_entity_poly.entity_id
_entity_poly.type
_entity_poly.pdbx_seq_one_letter_code
_entity_poly.pdbx_strand_id
1 'polypeptide(L)'
;MFTIFVDSPGYTQLLPDHLGFQMYYIFWMSAIAGIIGSIFIGYILGPIFLIVHKYTLGIRMKYGIQDRPEPFKVKIGFKAIWPTLMAINFALMFSQFEWVQNIILSPTYVVDAGDIAKIPLVTLVTLLPLMFGISMGLFSPIWFLLDGGIVFTNKEKVNGIRDPIEVRSVGGWYNYILKGYAGISIVFLYAIFTIN
;
A
#
# COMPACT_ATOMS: atom_id res chain seq x y z
N MET A 1 4.70 -20.12 -32.94
CA MET A 1 4.36 -18.69 -32.90
C MET A 1 2.95 -18.60 -32.32
N PHE A 2 2.83 -18.36 -31.02
CA PHE A 2 1.54 -18.19 -30.36
C PHE A 2 1.26 -16.69 -30.28
N THR A 3 0.42 -16.19 -31.19
CA THR A 3 -0.19 -14.87 -31.08
C THR A 3 -1.29 -14.96 -30.03
N ILE A 4 -1.01 -14.48 -28.82
CA ILE A 4 -2.04 -14.24 -27.81
C ILE A 4 -2.72 -12.94 -28.22
N PHE A 5 -3.87 -13.04 -28.89
CA PHE A 5 -4.78 -11.91 -29.04
C PHE A 5 -5.41 -11.63 -27.68
N VAL A 6 -4.95 -10.57 -27.02
CA VAL A 6 -5.67 -9.99 -25.89
C VAL A 6 -6.66 -8.99 -26.49
N ASP A 7 -7.87 -9.42 -26.82
CA ASP A 7 -8.94 -8.55 -27.37
C ASP A 7 -9.56 -7.60 -26.31
N SER A 8 -8.94 -7.45 -25.14
CA SER A 8 -9.43 -6.51 -24.12
C SER A 8 -8.82 -5.12 -24.31
N PRO A 9 -9.62 -4.05 -24.34
CA PRO A 9 -9.08 -2.69 -24.29
C PRO A 9 -8.29 -2.51 -22.99
N GLY A 10 -6.97 -2.39 -23.11
CA GLY A 10 -6.09 -2.16 -21.95
C GLY A 10 -6.39 -0.81 -21.30
N TYR A 11 -6.09 -0.67 -20.01
CA TYR A 11 -6.40 0.55 -19.23
C TYR A 11 -5.84 1.84 -19.87
N THR A 12 -4.73 1.77 -20.60
CA THR A 12 -4.17 2.92 -21.31
C THR A 12 -5.06 3.47 -22.44
N GLN A 13 -6.03 2.71 -22.97
CA GLN A 13 -7.02 3.24 -23.93
C GLN A 13 -8.01 4.22 -23.30
N LEU A 14 -8.17 4.20 -21.97
CA LEU A 14 -9.04 5.14 -21.24
C LEU A 14 -8.37 6.50 -21.03
N LEU A 15 -7.06 6.60 -21.30
CA LEU A 15 -6.30 7.82 -21.15
C LEU A 15 -6.35 8.67 -22.44
N PRO A 16 -6.46 10.01 -22.32
CA PRO A 16 -6.44 10.90 -23.48
C PRO A 16 -5.09 10.87 -24.22
N ASP A 17 -5.08 11.09 -25.53
CA ASP A 17 -3.88 10.93 -26.38
C ASP A 17 -2.73 11.91 -26.07
N HIS A 18 -3.04 13.05 -25.44
CA HIS A 18 -2.05 14.09 -25.18
C HIS A 18 -1.42 13.95 -23.78
N LEU A 19 -0.09 13.86 -23.73
CA LEU A 19 0.72 13.57 -22.53
C LEU A 19 0.39 14.46 -21.32
N GLY A 20 0.18 15.76 -21.54
CA GLY A 20 -0.22 16.69 -20.46
C GLY A 20 -1.56 16.32 -19.80
N PHE A 21 -2.52 15.86 -20.60
CA PHE A 21 -3.82 15.41 -20.10
C PHE A 21 -3.72 14.04 -19.42
N GLN A 22 -2.82 13.17 -19.89
CA GLN A 22 -2.53 11.88 -19.23
C GLN A 22 -2.00 12.10 -17.80
N MET A 23 -1.01 12.99 -17.64
CA MET A 23 -0.45 13.31 -16.32
C MET A 23 -1.49 13.92 -15.38
N TYR A 24 -2.33 14.82 -15.90
CA TYR A 24 -3.45 15.39 -15.15
C TYR A 24 -4.43 14.31 -14.69
N TYR A 25 -4.80 13.38 -15.59
CA TYR A 25 -5.71 12.29 -15.27
C TYR A 25 -5.12 11.34 -14.22
N ILE A 26 -3.86 10.94 -14.36
CA ILE A 26 -3.14 10.09 -13.40
C ILE A 26 -3.09 10.75 -12.01
N PHE A 27 -2.85 12.07 -11.94
CA PHE A 27 -2.85 12.81 -10.69
C PHE A 27 -4.22 12.77 -10.00
N TRP A 28 -5.29 13.06 -10.73
CA TRP A 28 -6.66 13.03 -10.17
C TRP A 28 -7.12 11.63 -9.80
N MET A 29 -6.79 10.63 -10.61
CA MET A 29 -7.06 9.23 -10.28
C MET A 29 -6.35 8.81 -9.00
N SER A 30 -5.11 9.27 -8.78
CA SER A 30 -4.37 9.01 -7.54
C SER A 30 -5.05 9.66 -6.34
N ALA A 31 -5.51 10.91 -6.49
CA ALA A 31 -6.23 11.61 -5.42
C ALA A 31 -7.55 10.90 -5.06
N ILE A 32 -8.36 10.53 -6.05
CA ILE A 32 -9.62 9.81 -5.86
C ILE A 32 -9.37 8.44 -5.23
N ALA A 33 -8.42 7.67 -5.77
CA ALA A 33 -8.07 6.35 -5.23
C ALA A 33 -7.58 6.44 -3.78
N GLY A 34 -6.79 7.46 -3.45
CA GLY A 34 -6.34 7.73 -2.08
C GLY A 34 -7.48 8.10 -1.11
N ILE A 35 -8.46 8.89 -1.55
CA ILE A 35 -9.66 9.21 -0.76
C ILE A 35 -10.51 7.96 -0.52
N ILE A 36 -10.77 7.16 -1.56
CA ILE A 36 -11.54 5.91 -1.45
C ILE A 36 -10.82 4.94 -0.52
N GLY A 37 -9.52 4.74 -0.74
CA GLY A 37 -8.69 3.86 0.08
C GLY A 37 -8.62 4.33 1.54
N SER A 38 -8.51 5.63 1.79
CA SER A 38 -8.48 6.13 3.17
C SER A 38 -9.82 6.02 3.88
N ILE A 39 -10.91 6.53 3.30
CA ILE A 39 -12.15 6.70 4.06
C ILE A 39 -12.93 5.39 4.18
N PHE A 40 -13.14 4.69 3.07
CA PHE A 40 -14.01 3.51 3.05
C PHE A 40 -13.35 2.28 3.66
N ILE A 41 -12.11 2.02 3.26
CA ILE A 41 -11.44 0.76 3.62
C ILE A 41 -10.99 0.77 5.09
N GLY A 42 -10.60 1.93 5.64
CA GLY A 42 -10.15 2.06 7.02
C GLY A 42 -11.17 1.63 8.05
N TYR A 43 -12.41 2.11 7.91
CA TYR A 43 -13.49 1.81 8.84
C TYR A 43 -13.87 0.32 8.80
N ILE A 44 -13.90 -0.27 7.60
CA ILE A 44 -14.29 -1.66 7.39
C ILE A 44 -13.18 -2.62 7.86
N LEU A 45 -11.92 -2.33 7.51
CA LEU A 45 -10.79 -3.21 7.83
C LEU A 45 -10.26 -3.05 9.26
N GLY A 46 -10.54 -1.93 9.94
CA GLY A 46 -10.08 -1.70 11.32
C GLY A 46 -10.40 -2.85 12.28
N PRO A 47 -11.67 -3.29 12.38
CA PRO A 47 -12.05 -4.46 13.18
C PRO A 47 -11.36 -5.75 12.74
N ILE A 48 -11.19 -5.96 11.43
CA ILE A 48 -10.52 -7.15 10.88
C ILE A 48 -9.05 -7.17 11.31
N PHE A 49 -8.35 -6.05 11.21
CA PHE A 49 -6.96 -5.92 11.67
C PHE A 49 -6.85 -6.20 13.18
N LEU A 50 -7.81 -5.74 13.99
CA LEU A 50 -7.83 -6.07 15.41
C LEU A 50 -7.98 -7.57 15.65
N ILE A 51 -8.86 -8.25 14.90
CA ILE A 51 -9.05 -9.71 14.99
C ILE A 51 -7.77 -10.44 14.58
N VAL A 52 -7.15 -10.06 13.46
CA VAL A 52 -5.89 -10.64 12.98
C VAL A 52 -4.80 -10.48 14.03
N HIS A 53 -4.64 -9.30 14.62
CA HIS A 53 -3.66 -9.04 15.68
C HIS A 53 -3.88 -9.92 16.91
N LYS A 54 -5.14 -10.12 17.33
CA LYS A 54 -5.49 -11.03 18.43
C LYS A 54 -5.09 -12.46 18.12
N TYR A 55 -5.23 -12.87 16.87
CA TYR A 55 -4.85 -14.21 16.43
C TYR A 55 -3.32 -14.39 16.37
N THR A 56 -2.57 -13.38 15.89
CA THR A 56 -1.11 -13.49 15.72
C THR A 56 -0.33 -13.42 17.04
N LEU A 57 -0.68 -12.51 17.95
CA LEU A 57 0.05 -12.32 19.22
C LEU A 57 -0.51 -13.17 20.38
N GLY A 58 -1.64 -13.85 20.13
CA GLY A 58 -2.25 -14.82 21.03
C GLY A 58 -3.29 -14.22 21.99
N ILE A 59 -4.18 -15.11 22.47
CA ILE A 59 -5.35 -14.81 23.31
C ILE A 59 -4.97 -14.26 24.71
N ARG A 60 -3.71 -14.45 25.14
CA ARG A 60 -3.23 -14.09 26.50
C ARG A 60 -2.78 -12.62 26.66
N MET A 61 -3.09 -11.77 25.69
CA MET A 61 -2.85 -10.32 25.77
C MET A 61 -4.11 -9.61 26.24
N LYS A 62 -4.00 -8.67 27.18
CA LYS A 62 -5.14 -7.78 27.51
C LYS A 62 -5.19 -6.62 26.55
N TYR A 63 -6.38 -6.34 26.06
CA TYR A 63 -6.66 -5.19 25.19
C TYR A 63 -7.43 -4.14 25.99
N GLY A 64 -7.11 -2.87 25.76
CA GLY A 64 -7.79 -1.75 26.37
C GLY A 64 -7.77 -0.54 25.45
N ILE A 65 -8.58 0.46 25.79
CA ILE A 65 -8.54 1.78 25.18
C ILE A 65 -7.77 2.67 26.13
N GLN A 66 -6.74 3.33 25.61
CA GLN A 66 -5.99 4.34 26.34
C GLN A 66 -6.32 5.70 25.73
N ASP A 67 -6.92 6.59 26.53
CA ASP A 67 -7.04 7.99 26.16
C ASP A 67 -5.64 8.58 26.06
N ARG A 68 -5.20 8.81 24.83
CA ARG A 68 -3.97 9.54 24.56
C ARG A 68 -4.38 10.94 24.15
N PRO A 69 -3.79 12.01 24.73
CA PRO A 69 -3.92 13.32 24.12
C PRO A 69 -3.46 13.19 22.68
N GLU A 70 -4.27 13.66 21.72
CA GLU A 70 -3.97 13.54 20.29
C GLU A 70 -2.50 13.87 20.06
N PRO A 71 -1.69 12.95 19.51
CA PRO A 71 -0.28 13.23 19.30
C PRO A 71 -0.18 14.42 18.35
N PHE A 72 0.33 15.54 18.88
CA PHE A 72 0.62 16.82 18.24
C PHE A 72 0.54 16.73 16.71
N LYS A 73 -0.58 17.18 16.14
CA LYS A 73 -0.95 17.15 14.70
C LYS A 73 0.24 16.82 13.81
N VAL A 74 0.54 15.53 13.64
CA VAL A 74 1.56 15.11 12.69
C VAL A 74 1.06 15.62 11.34
N LYS A 75 1.79 16.59 10.74
CA LYS A 75 1.39 17.23 9.49
C LYS A 75 0.98 16.13 8.53
N ILE A 76 -0.24 16.19 8.02
CA ILE A 76 -0.90 15.14 7.21
C ILE A 76 0.05 14.57 6.13
N GLY A 77 0.96 15.40 5.60
CA GLY A 77 2.03 14.97 4.68
C GLY A 77 2.93 13.83 5.18
N PHE A 78 3.35 13.81 6.46
CA PHE A 78 4.21 12.73 6.98
C PHE A 78 3.47 11.39 7.14
N LYS A 79 2.14 11.41 7.31
CA LYS A 79 1.34 10.18 7.34
C LYS A 79 1.29 9.52 5.95
N ALA A 80 1.30 10.32 4.87
CA ALA A 80 1.20 9.83 3.50
C ALA A 80 2.51 9.22 2.93
N ILE A 81 3.68 9.53 3.51
CA ILE A 81 4.98 9.06 2.99
C ILE A 81 5.02 7.53 2.88
N TRP A 82 4.60 6.82 3.92
CA TRP A 82 4.70 5.36 3.97
C TRP A 82 3.74 4.66 3.01
N PRO A 83 2.46 5.06 2.90
CA PRO A 83 1.59 4.62 1.82
C PRO A 83 2.17 4.89 0.43
N THR A 84 2.77 6.06 0.20
CA THR A 84 3.36 6.37 -1.11
C THR A 84 4.53 5.43 -1.43
N LEU A 85 5.43 5.18 -0.47
CA LEU A 85 6.54 4.25 -0.68
C LEU A 85 6.05 2.83 -0.94
N MET A 86 5.04 2.37 -0.19
CA MET A 86 4.44 1.05 -0.42
C MET A 86 3.74 0.96 -1.79
N ALA A 87 3.08 2.02 -2.23
CA ALA A 87 2.47 2.09 -3.57
C ALA A 87 3.53 1.97 -4.67
N ILE A 88 4.67 2.65 -4.52
CA ILE A 88 5.81 2.52 -5.44
C ILE A 88 6.35 1.09 -5.43
N ASN A 89 6.46 0.45 -4.27
CA ASN A 89 6.91 -0.95 -4.18
C ASN A 89 5.98 -1.90 -4.90
N PHE A 90 4.67 -1.78 -4.69
CA PHE A 90 3.71 -2.59 -5.42
C PHE A 90 3.75 -2.31 -6.92
N ALA A 91 3.84 -1.04 -7.34
CA ALA A 91 3.94 -0.70 -8.75
C ALA A 91 5.22 -1.27 -9.39
N LEU A 92 6.38 -1.19 -8.71
CA LEU A 92 7.64 -1.79 -9.14
C LEU A 92 7.56 -3.31 -9.23
N MET A 93 6.93 -3.96 -8.25
CA MET A 93 6.79 -5.41 -8.22
C MET A 93 5.84 -5.89 -9.33
N PHE A 94 4.70 -5.24 -9.50
CA PHE A 94 3.67 -5.67 -10.45
C PHE A 94 3.99 -5.32 -11.89
N SER A 95 4.73 -4.24 -12.15
CA SER A 95 5.12 -3.85 -13.51
C SER A 95 6.05 -4.83 -14.20
N GLN A 96 6.67 -5.74 -13.45
CA GLN A 96 7.56 -6.78 -13.98
C GLN A 96 6.82 -8.01 -14.51
N PHE A 97 5.54 -8.18 -14.18
CA PHE A 97 4.77 -9.35 -14.61
C PHE A 97 4.09 -9.11 -15.96
N GLU A 98 4.34 -10.00 -16.91
CA GLU A 98 3.76 -9.97 -18.26
C GLU A 98 2.22 -9.93 -18.24
N TRP A 99 1.59 -10.72 -17.36
CA TRP A 99 0.13 -10.73 -17.24
C TRP A 99 -0.43 -9.38 -16.77
N VAL A 100 0.30 -8.63 -15.94
CA VAL A 100 -0.10 -7.29 -15.51
C VAL A 100 0.06 -6.30 -16.65
N GLN A 101 1.20 -6.36 -17.36
CA GLN A 101 1.46 -5.52 -18.52
C GLN A 101 0.36 -5.68 -19.57
N ASN A 102 -0.08 -6.91 -19.84
CA ASN A 102 -1.14 -7.20 -20.80
C ASN A 102 -2.54 -6.68 -20.39
N ILE A 103 -2.81 -6.54 -19.08
CA ILE A 103 -4.08 -5.96 -18.59
C ILE A 103 -4.03 -4.43 -18.64
N ILE A 104 -2.87 -3.85 -18.32
CA ILE A 104 -2.71 -2.41 -18.19
C ILE A 104 -2.50 -1.75 -19.54
N LEU A 105 -1.70 -2.36 -20.41
CA LEU A 105 -1.37 -1.84 -21.72
C LEU A 105 -2.36 -2.33 -22.77
N SER A 106 -2.81 -1.41 -23.61
CA SER A 106 -3.59 -1.71 -24.80
C SER A 106 -2.83 -2.62 -25.78
N PRO A 107 -3.50 -3.53 -26.49
CA PRO A 107 -2.92 -4.25 -27.64
C PRO A 107 -2.40 -3.32 -28.76
N THR A 108 -2.98 -2.12 -28.86
CA THR A 108 -2.55 -1.05 -29.80
C THR A 108 -1.43 -0.17 -29.27
N TYR A 109 -0.86 -0.45 -28.09
CA TYR A 109 0.34 0.23 -27.64
C TYR A 109 1.52 -0.28 -28.50
N VAL A 110 1.65 0.26 -29.71
CA VAL A 110 2.70 -0.08 -30.66
C VAL A 110 3.98 0.53 -30.13
N VAL A 111 4.73 -0.30 -29.43
CA VAL A 111 6.09 0.00 -29.02
C VAL A 111 6.97 -0.39 -30.20
N ASP A 112 7.62 0.59 -30.85
CA ASP A 112 8.64 0.30 -31.87
C ASP A 112 9.65 -0.70 -31.29
N ALA A 113 10.18 -1.61 -32.12
CA ALA A 113 10.97 -2.77 -31.68
C ALA A 113 12.22 -2.45 -30.80
N GLY A 114 12.62 -1.17 -30.67
CA GLY A 114 13.65 -0.68 -29.74
C GLY A 114 13.14 -0.23 -28.36
N ASP A 115 11.84 -0.07 -28.16
CA ASP A 115 11.24 0.49 -26.94
C ASP A 115 10.63 -0.57 -26.01
N ILE A 116 10.78 -1.87 -26.32
CA ILE A 116 10.30 -2.99 -25.49
C ILE A 116 10.83 -2.89 -24.05
N ALA A 117 12.05 -2.40 -23.86
CA ALA A 117 12.65 -2.14 -22.55
C ALA A 117 11.90 -1.07 -21.71
N LYS A 118 11.06 -0.24 -22.32
CA LYS A 118 10.27 0.80 -21.64
C LYS A 118 8.90 0.31 -21.18
N ILE A 119 8.45 -0.88 -21.61
CA ILE A 119 7.16 -1.46 -21.24
C ILE A 119 6.96 -1.54 -19.72
N PRO A 120 7.94 -2.02 -18.91
CA PRO A 120 7.80 -2.05 -17.45
C PRO A 120 7.68 -0.65 -16.84
N LEU A 121 8.39 0.34 -17.39
CA LEU A 121 8.36 1.72 -16.89
C LEU A 121 7.01 2.39 -17.15
N VAL A 122 6.46 2.22 -18.34
CA VAL A 122 5.12 2.76 -18.67
C VAL A 122 4.06 2.10 -17.80
N THR A 123 4.11 0.77 -17.67
CA THR A 123 3.20 0.00 -16.81
C THR A 123 3.27 0.46 -15.36
N LEU A 124 4.46 0.72 -14.84
CA LEU A 124 4.67 1.25 -13.49
C LEU A 124 3.93 2.57 -13.28
N VAL A 125 4.14 3.55 -14.18
CA VAL A 125 3.54 4.89 -14.04
C VAL A 125 2.01 4.81 -14.10
N THR A 126 1.48 3.96 -14.98
CA THR A 126 0.03 3.75 -15.12
C THR A 126 -0.58 3.02 -13.90
N LEU A 127 0.18 2.14 -13.24
CA LEU A 127 -0.28 1.41 -12.04
C LEU A 127 -0.25 2.24 -10.74
N LEU A 128 0.58 3.28 -10.67
CA LEU A 128 0.77 4.07 -9.45
C LEU A 128 -0.52 4.57 -8.80
N PRO A 129 -1.52 5.12 -9.53
CA PRO A 129 -2.78 5.56 -8.92
C PRO A 129 -3.54 4.44 -8.21
N LEU A 130 -3.60 3.26 -8.83
CA LEU A 130 -4.29 2.09 -8.29
C LEU A 130 -3.56 1.55 -7.07
N MET A 131 -2.24 1.43 -7.16
CA MET A 131 -1.39 0.98 -6.05
C MET A 131 -1.40 1.97 -4.89
N PHE A 132 -1.53 3.27 -5.17
CA PHE A 132 -1.68 4.29 -4.15
C PHE A 132 -3.00 4.14 -3.39
N GLY A 133 -4.11 3.90 -4.09
CA GLY A 133 -5.39 3.60 -3.44
C GLY A 133 -5.35 2.36 -2.56
N ILE A 134 -4.77 1.25 -3.07
CA ILE A 134 -4.60 0.01 -2.30
C ILE A 134 -3.74 0.25 -1.07
N SER A 135 -2.60 0.95 -1.24
CA SER A 135 -1.71 1.23 -0.11
C SER A 135 -2.36 2.13 0.93
N MET A 136 -3.11 3.15 0.51
CA MET A 136 -3.89 3.98 1.44
C MET A 136 -4.95 3.13 2.18
N GLY A 137 -5.56 2.17 1.49
CA GLY A 137 -6.45 1.18 2.07
C GLY A 137 -5.81 0.31 3.15
N LEU A 138 -4.54 -0.06 3.01
CA LEU A 138 -3.81 -0.84 4.02
C LEU A 138 -3.40 -0.02 5.24
N PHE A 139 -3.01 1.24 5.04
CA PHE A 139 -2.58 2.12 6.14
C PHE A 139 -3.74 2.77 6.88
N SER A 140 -4.88 2.96 6.23
CA SER A 140 -6.05 3.56 6.86
C SER A 140 -6.56 2.84 8.12
N PRO A 141 -6.78 1.50 8.13
CA PRO A 141 -7.24 0.80 9.33
C PRO A 141 -6.23 0.92 10.47
N ILE A 142 -4.94 1.04 10.15
CA ILE A 142 -3.89 1.24 11.14
C ILE A 142 -4.00 2.62 11.80
N TRP A 143 -4.27 3.66 11.02
CA TRP A 143 -4.54 4.99 11.56
C TRP A 143 -5.82 5.00 12.40
N PHE A 144 -6.86 4.32 11.95
CA PHE A 144 -8.08 4.15 12.75
C PHE A 144 -7.81 3.47 14.11
N LEU A 145 -7.01 2.40 14.14
CA LEU A 145 -6.62 1.71 15.39
C LEU A 145 -5.70 2.57 16.28
N LEU A 146 -4.87 3.43 15.69
CA LEU A 146 -4.02 4.39 16.41
C LEU A 146 -4.85 5.50 17.03
N ASP A 147 -5.74 6.11 16.24
CA ASP A 147 -6.61 7.22 16.64
C ASP A 147 -7.66 6.74 17.66
N GLY A 148 -8.13 5.49 17.54
CA GLY A 148 -8.98 4.83 18.54
C GLY A 148 -8.28 4.42 19.84
N GLY A 149 -6.98 4.68 19.99
CA GLY A 149 -6.25 4.46 21.24
C GLY A 149 -6.16 2.99 21.68
N ILE A 150 -6.30 2.04 20.76
CA ILE A 150 -6.35 0.61 21.10
C ILE A 150 -4.93 0.14 21.44
N VAL A 151 -4.77 -0.32 22.68
CA VAL A 151 -3.51 -0.81 23.23
C VAL A 151 -3.64 -2.26 23.67
N PHE A 152 -2.51 -2.97 23.69
CA PHE A 152 -2.40 -4.31 24.25
C PHE A 152 -1.27 -4.36 25.29
N THR A 153 -1.42 -5.27 26.25
CA THR A 153 -0.39 -5.56 27.26
C THR A 153 -0.21 -7.05 27.49
N ASN A 154 1.05 -7.43 27.76
CA ASN A 154 1.47 -8.80 28.09
C ASN A 154 1.43 -9.11 29.59
N LYS A 155 0.84 -8.25 30.42
CA LYS A 155 0.84 -8.36 31.90
C LYS A 155 0.42 -9.75 32.42
N GLU A 156 -0.55 -10.41 31.79
CA GLU A 156 -0.97 -11.77 32.19
C GLU A 156 0.00 -12.86 31.74
N LYS A 157 0.64 -12.68 30.58
CA LYS A 157 1.63 -13.63 30.05
C LYS A 157 2.91 -13.67 30.90
N VAL A 158 3.27 -12.52 31.46
CA VAL A 158 4.52 -12.31 32.21
C VAL A 158 4.32 -12.50 33.73
N ASN A 159 3.10 -12.80 34.17
CA ASN A 159 2.83 -12.98 35.59
C ASN A 159 3.61 -14.19 36.14
N GLY A 160 4.62 -13.92 36.99
CA GLY A 160 5.52 -14.93 37.55
C GLY A 160 6.84 -15.13 36.79
N ILE A 161 7.11 -14.38 35.73
CA ILE A 161 8.36 -14.40 34.96
C ILE A 161 9.02 -13.01 35.03
N ARG A 162 10.36 -12.94 34.97
CA ARG A 162 11.14 -11.69 35.02
C ARG A 162 11.16 -10.89 33.71
N ASP A 163 10.21 -11.15 32.81
CA ASP A 163 10.10 -10.40 31.56
C ASP A 163 9.52 -8.99 31.83
N PRO A 164 9.82 -7.99 30.99
CA PRO A 164 9.22 -6.67 31.12
C PRO A 164 7.75 -6.68 30.71
N ILE A 165 6.92 -5.94 31.45
CA ILE A 165 5.55 -5.64 31.05
C ILE A 165 5.61 -4.60 29.93
N GLU A 166 5.11 -4.97 28.75
CA GLU A 166 5.00 -4.08 27.61
C GLU A 166 3.56 -3.58 27.46
N VAL A 167 3.42 -2.29 27.17
CA VAL A 167 2.17 -1.67 26.75
C VAL A 167 2.42 -1.02 25.40
N ARG A 168 1.81 -1.56 24.34
CA ARG A 168 2.00 -1.08 22.96
C ARG A 168 0.65 -0.82 22.30
N SER A 169 0.61 0.09 21.34
CA SER A 169 -0.59 0.29 20.51
C SER A 169 -0.68 -0.79 19.44
N VAL A 170 -1.89 -1.32 19.21
CA VAL A 170 -2.18 -2.29 18.15
C VAL A 170 -1.88 -1.66 16.77
N GLY A 171 -2.40 -0.46 16.53
CA GLY A 171 -2.08 0.29 15.32
C GLY A 171 -0.59 0.64 15.26
N GLY A 172 0.05 0.94 16.38
CA GLY A 172 1.51 1.13 16.45
C GLY A 172 2.31 -0.08 15.99
N TRP A 173 1.89 -1.29 16.37
CA TRP A 173 2.52 -2.55 15.97
C TRP A 173 2.45 -2.77 14.46
N TYR A 174 1.26 -2.64 13.87
CA TYR A 174 1.10 -2.74 12.41
C TYR A 174 1.89 -1.66 11.67
N ASN A 175 1.85 -0.42 12.17
CA ASN A 175 2.56 0.70 11.57
C ASN A 175 4.07 0.44 11.55
N TYR A 176 4.63 -0.13 12.61
CA TYR A 176 6.05 -0.48 12.65
C TYR A 176 6.41 -1.51 11.56
N ILE A 177 5.61 -2.58 11.43
CA ILE A 177 5.84 -3.64 10.44
C ILE A 177 5.71 -3.09 9.02
N LEU A 178 4.62 -2.38 8.71
CA LEU A 178 4.39 -1.86 7.36
C LEU A 178 5.40 -0.79 6.96
N LYS A 179 5.83 0.09 7.88
CA LYS A 179 6.91 1.05 7.62
C LYS A 179 8.23 0.35 7.32
N GLY A 180 8.57 -0.67 8.11
CA GLY A 180 9.75 -1.50 7.89
C GLY A 180 9.74 -2.15 6.51
N TYR A 181 8.60 -2.76 6.14
CA TYR A 181 8.43 -3.33 4.81
C TYR A 181 8.54 -2.27 3.72
N ALA A 182 7.77 -1.19 3.80
CA ALA A 182 7.74 -0.13 2.77
C ALA A 182 9.12 0.52 2.54
N GLY A 183 9.87 0.76 3.62
CA GLY A 183 11.20 1.36 3.54
C GLY A 183 12.28 0.42 3.02
N ILE A 184 12.32 -0.84 3.47
CA ILE A 184 13.40 -1.77 3.08
C ILE A 184 13.14 -2.33 1.68
N SER A 185 11.90 -2.69 1.36
CA SER A 185 11.57 -3.34 0.08
C SER A 185 11.79 -2.45 -1.13
N ILE A 186 11.67 -1.12 -1.00
CA ILE A 186 11.90 -0.20 -2.13
C ILE A 186 13.33 -0.26 -2.65
N VAL A 187 14.30 -0.39 -1.74
CA VAL A 187 15.72 -0.44 -2.10
C VAL A 187 16.01 -1.72 -2.89
N PHE A 188 15.49 -2.85 -2.42
CA PHE A 188 15.65 -4.14 -3.11
C PHE A 188 14.91 -4.18 -4.45
N LEU A 189 13.66 -3.73 -4.49
CA LEU A 189 12.85 -3.75 -5.71
C LEU A 189 13.40 -2.79 -6.77
N TYR A 190 13.89 -1.61 -6.37
CA TYR A 190 14.56 -0.70 -7.30
C TYR A 190 15.84 -1.29 -7.88
N ALA A 191 16.66 -1.95 -7.04
CA ALA A 191 17.86 -2.63 -7.52
C ALA A 191 17.53 -3.74 -8.54
N ILE A 192 16.52 -4.57 -8.25
CA ILE A 192 16.06 -5.62 -9.18
C ILE A 192 15.53 -5.01 -10.48
N PHE A 193 14.70 -3.96 -10.38
CA PHE A 193 14.12 -3.28 -11.54
C PHE A 193 15.17 -2.62 -12.44
N THR A 194 16.30 -2.18 -11.90
CA THR A 194 17.37 -1.54 -12.68
C THR A 194 18.31 -2.55 -13.34
N ILE A 195 18.43 -3.75 -12.76
CA ILE A 195 19.31 -4.81 -13.27
C ILE A 195 18.63 -5.61 -14.40
N ASN A 196 17.32 -5.79 -14.31
CA ASN A 196 16.49 -6.45 -15.33
C ASN A 196 16.13 -5.49 -16.47
#